data_AF-A0A3M1E1M9-F1
#
_entry.id   AF-A0A3M1E1M9-F1
#
_cell.length_a   1.000
_cell.length_b   1.000
_cell.length_c   1.000
_cell.angle_alpha   90.00
_cell.angle_beta   90.00
_cell.angle_gamma   90.00
#
_symmetry.space_group_name_H-M   'P 1'
#
loop_
_entity.id
_entity.type
_entity.pdbx_description
1 polymer ?
#
loop_
_entity_poly.entity_id
_entity_poly.type
_entity_poly.pdbx_seq_one_letter_code
_entity_poly.pdbx_strand_id
1 'polypeptide(L)'
;DLIRALGAEPVDFPYSIECCGSYLTVKDPAVSETLSRDIVASARAAGAQALVTACPLCQFNLDWPQRETAFGRTGDEIPVLYFTQLMAVALGLPEEDWGVEGMYTDPRPLLRKWAGGDG
;
A
#
# COMPACT_ATOMS: atom_id res chain seq x y z
N ASP A 1 -0.62 9.05 -14.78
CA ASP A 1 0.34 8.67 -15.84
C ASP A 1 1.37 7.64 -15.40
N LEU A 2 2.14 7.84 -14.32
CA LEU A 2 3.16 6.87 -13.88
C LEU A 2 2.62 5.44 -13.66
N ILE A 3 1.58 5.28 -12.86
CA ILE A 3 1.03 3.95 -12.52
C ILE A 3 0.59 3.18 -13.76
N ARG A 4 -0.08 3.87 -14.71
CA ARG A 4 -0.45 3.29 -16.01
C ARG A 4 0.77 2.92 -16.86
N ALA A 5 1.78 3.79 -16.89
CA ALA A 5 3.02 3.53 -17.63
C ALA A 5 3.79 2.33 -17.09
N LEU A 6 3.61 1.99 -15.81
CA LEU A 6 4.19 0.80 -15.19
C LEU A 6 3.39 -0.48 -15.48
N GLY A 7 2.20 -0.39 -16.09
CA GLY A 7 1.36 -1.55 -16.40
C GLY A 7 0.35 -1.90 -15.30
N ALA A 8 -0.02 -0.95 -14.44
CA ALA A 8 -1.09 -1.10 -13.46
C ALA A 8 -2.27 -0.18 -13.79
N GLU A 9 -3.50 -0.57 -13.44
CA GLU A 9 -4.68 0.28 -13.63
C GLU A 9 -4.98 1.09 -12.34
N PRO A 10 -4.92 2.44 -12.39
CA PRO A 10 -5.33 3.28 -11.27
C PRO A 10 -6.82 3.13 -10.98
N VAL A 11 -7.13 2.82 -9.72
CA VAL A 11 -8.50 2.80 -9.21
C VAL A 11 -8.82 4.14 -8.58
N ASP A 12 -9.91 4.78 -9.03
CA ASP A 12 -10.43 5.97 -8.39
C ASP A 12 -11.20 5.58 -7.11
N PHE A 13 -10.87 6.21 -5.99
CA PHE A 13 -11.55 6.00 -4.72
C PHE A 13 -11.72 7.31 -3.94
N PRO A 14 -12.78 7.45 -3.11
CA PRO A 14 -13.13 8.69 -2.42
C PRO A 14 -12.00 9.36 -1.65
N TYR A 15 -11.15 8.59 -0.98
CA TYR A 15 -10.09 9.12 -0.11
C TYR A 15 -8.71 9.18 -0.78
N SER A 16 -8.65 9.19 -2.12
CA SER A 16 -7.40 9.15 -2.89
C SER A 16 -6.50 10.37 -2.73
N ILE A 17 -7.06 11.50 -2.28
CA ILE A 17 -6.33 12.76 -2.05
C ILE A 17 -6.25 13.14 -0.57
N GLU A 18 -6.76 12.29 0.32
CA GLU A 18 -6.78 12.56 1.75
C GLU A 18 -5.41 12.34 2.40
N CYS A 19 -5.13 13.13 3.44
CA CYS A 19 -3.89 12.96 4.19
C CYS A 19 -3.94 11.70 5.05
N CYS A 20 -2.85 10.92 5.09
CA CYS A 20 -2.76 9.74 5.95
C CYS A 20 -2.77 10.07 7.46
N GLY A 21 -2.64 11.33 7.85
CA GLY A 21 -2.68 11.74 9.26
C GLY A 21 -1.37 11.55 10.03
N SER A 22 -0.25 11.21 9.38
CA SER A 22 1.03 10.94 10.06
C SER A 22 1.52 12.08 10.97
N TYR A 23 1.16 13.33 10.67
CA TYR A 23 1.48 14.50 11.50
C TYR A 23 0.77 14.50 12.86
N LEU A 24 -0.32 13.75 13.00
CA LEU A 24 -1.07 13.58 14.24
C LEU A 24 -0.55 12.44 15.10
N THR A 25 0.28 11.53 14.58
CA THR A 25 0.63 10.28 15.27
C THR A 25 1.19 10.48 16.69
N VAL A 26 1.90 11.58 16.96
CA VAL A 26 2.41 11.89 18.31
C VAL A 26 1.35 12.54 19.21
N LYS A 27 0.50 13.40 18.64
CA LYS A 27 -0.45 14.22 19.40
C LYS A 27 -1.78 13.49 19.63
N ASP A 28 -2.26 12.81 18.61
CA ASP A 28 -3.53 12.08 18.56
C ASP A 28 -3.37 10.81 17.69
N PRO A 29 -2.74 9.75 18.24
CA PRO A 29 -2.50 8.51 17.50
C PRO A 29 -3.80 7.81 17.08
N ALA A 30 -4.87 7.95 17.86
CA ALA A 30 -6.15 7.33 17.54
C ALA A 30 -6.75 7.95 16.27
N VAL A 31 -6.74 9.28 16.15
CA VAL A 31 -7.21 9.96 14.94
C VAL A 31 -6.31 9.61 13.74
N SER A 32 -4.98 9.62 13.90
CA SER A 32 -4.05 9.21 12.83
C SER A 32 -4.35 7.80 12.31
N GLU A 33 -4.57 6.85 13.23
CA GLU A 33 -4.90 5.48 12.88
C GLU A 33 -6.26 5.36 12.19
N THR A 34 -7.29 6.07 12.66
CA THR A 34 -8.61 6.09 12.02
C THR A 34 -8.53 6.60 10.59
N LEU A 35 -7.87 7.74 10.35
CA LEU A 35 -7.69 8.30 9.00
C LEU A 35 -7.02 7.30 8.06
N SER A 36 -5.98 6.63 8.53
CA SER A 36 -5.26 5.64 7.72
C SER A 36 -6.10 4.40 7.42
N ARG A 37 -6.84 3.88 8.41
CA ARG A 37 -7.77 2.75 8.22
C ARG A 37 -8.87 3.09 7.22
N ASP A 38 -9.41 4.31 7.30
CA ASP A 38 -10.46 4.80 6.41
C ASP A 38 -9.98 4.87 4.96
N ILE A 39 -8.77 5.38 4.71
CA ILE A 39 -8.14 5.41 3.37
C ILE A 39 -7.99 4.00 2.80
N VAL A 40 -7.41 3.07 3.58
CA VAL A 40 -7.20 1.68 3.15
C VAL A 40 -8.55 1.00 2.86
N ALA A 41 -9.52 1.16 3.76
CA ALA A 41 -10.86 0.59 3.59
C ALA A 41 -11.56 1.15 2.35
N SER A 42 -11.44 2.45 2.10
CA SER A 42 -12.01 3.11 0.91
C SER A 42 -11.37 2.58 -0.38
N ALA A 43 -10.05 2.40 -0.42
CA ALA A 43 -9.37 1.89 -1.60
C ALA A 43 -9.74 0.43 -1.88
N ARG A 44 -9.75 -0.39 -0.83
CA ARG A 44 -10.18 -1.80 -0.91
C ARG A 44 -11.63 -1.93 -1.39
N ALA A 45 -12.55 -1.13 -0.84
CA ALA A 45 -13.95 -1.14 -1.25
C ALA A 45 -14.15 -0.76 -2.72
N ALA A 46 -13.24 0.04 -3.29
CA ALA A 46 -13.20 0.37 -4.72
C ALA A 46 -12.53 -0.72 -5.59
N GLY A 47 -12.02 -1.80 -4.99
CA GLY A 47 -11.38 -2.92 -5.70
C GLY A 47 -9.87 -2.78 -5.88
N ALA A 48 -9.20 -1.84 -5.21
CA ALA A 48 -7.74 -1.74 -5.26
C ALA A 48 -7.08 -2.96 -4.62
N GLN A 49 -6.08 -3.53 -5.31
CA GLN A 49 -5.28 -4.66 -4.83
C GLN A 49 -4.05 -4.20 -4.04
N ALA A 50 -3.63 -2.95 -4.22
CA ALA A 50 -2.54 -2.29 -3.52
C ALA A 50 -2.77 -0.79 -3.51
N LEU A 51 -2.16 -0.10 -2.55
CA LEU A 51 -1.99 1.35 -2.57
C LEU A 51 -0.57 1.68 -3.01
N VAL A 52 -0.39 2.75 -3.79
CA VAL A 52 0.92 3.23 -4.22
C VAL A 52 1.09 4.67 -3.76
N THR A 53 2.19 4.95 -3.07
CA THR A 53 2.45 6.23 -2.42
C THR A 53 3.77 6.84 -2.89
N ALA A 54 3.85 8.17 -2.83
CA ALA A 54 5.07 8.94 -3.08
C ALA A 54 5.65 9.57 -1.81
N CYS A 55 5.16 9.15 -0.63
CA CYS A 55 5.60 9.67 0.66
C CYS A 55 5.89 8.48 1.59
N PRO A 56 7.11 8.37 2.15
CA PRO A 56 7.47 7.26 3.04
C PRO A 56 6.62 7.24 4.32
N LEU A 57 6.18 8.41 4.81
CA LEU A 57 5.27 8.48 5.96
C LEU A 57 3.89 7.94 5.61
N CYS A 58 3.37 8.19 4.40
CA CYS A 58 2.12 7.61 3.95
C CYS A 58 2.23 6.08 3.83
N GLN A 59 3.34 5.58 3.29
CA GLN A 59 3.58 4.14 3.21
C GLN A 59 3.48 3.49 4.59
N PHE A 60 4.25 4.00 5.56
CA PHE A 60 4.25 3.46 6.91
C PHE A 60 2.88 3.61 7.60
N ASN A 61 2.28 4.79 7.55
CA ASN A 61 1.07 5.09 8.33
C ASN A 61 -0.17 4.37 7.80
N LEU A 62 -0.20 4.02 6.51
CA LEU A 62 -1.27 3.21 5.91
C LEU A 62 -1.03 1.70 6.08
N ASP A 63 0.22 1.25 6.14
CA ASP A 63 0.56 -0.18 6.32
C ASP A 63 0.50 -0.61 7.79
N TRP A 64 0.99 0.22 8.72
CA TRP A 64 1.04 -0.07 10.16
C TRP A 64 -0.30 -0.48 10.78
N PRO A 65 -1.45 0.18 10.48
CA PRO A 65 -2.74 -0.22 11.02
C PRO A 65 -3.24 -1.58 10.52
N GLN A 66 -2.70 -2.08 9.40
CA GLN A 66 -3.00 -3.39 8.82
C GLN A 66 -2.15 -4.52 9.41
N ARG A 67 -1.22 -4.22 10.32
CA ARG A 67 -0.40 -5.23 10.98
C ARG A 67 -1.25 -6.30 11.66
N GLU A 68 -0.69 -7.50 11.74
CA GLU A 68 -1.30 -8.60 12.49
C GLU A 68 -1.56 -8.19 13.95
N THR A 69 -2.76 -8.51 14.44
CA THR A 69 -3.19 -8.19 15.80
C THR A 69 -3.22 -9.44 16.66
N ALA A 70 -3.51 -9.30 17.96
CA ALA A 70 -3.75 -10.44 18.85
C ALA A 70 -4.92 -11.33 18.40
N PHE A 71 -5.80 -10.81 17.55
CA PHE A 71 -6.92 -11.54 16.96
C PHE A 71 -6.59 -12.14 15.58
N GLY A 72 -5.33 -12.04 15.15
CA GLY A 72 -4.86 -12.45 13.83
C GLY A 72 -5.05 -11.36 12.77
N ARG A 73 -4.93 -11.79 11.51
CA ARG A 73 -5.20 -11.01 10.29
C ARG A 73 -6.67 -11.13 9.91
N THR A 74 -7.21 -10.07 9.31
CA THR A 74 -8.56 -10.08 8.73
C THR A 74 -8.59 -10.81 7.39
N GLY A 75 -7.45 -10.86 6.70
CA GLY A 75 -7.31 -11.47 5.38
C GLY A 75 -7.73 -10.55 4.23
N ASP A 76 -8.12 -9.31 4.53
CA ASP A 76 -8.50 -8.28 3.57
C ASP A 76 -7.47 -7.14 3.50
N GLU A 77 -6.29 -7.33 4.08
CA GLU A 77 -5.20 -6.35 4.02
C GLU A 77 -4.69 -6.19 2.57
N ILE A 78 -4.39 -4.96 2.17
CA ILE A 78 -3.79 -4.66 0.87
C ILE A 78 -2.41 -4.00 1.08
N PRO A 79 -1.38 -4.42 0.34
CA PRO A 79 -0.05 -3.85 0.49
C PRO A 79 -0.02 -2.37 0.13
N VAL A 80 0.80 -1.61 0.87
CA VAL A 80 1.06 -0.20 0.59
C VAL A 80 2.48 -0.06 0.07
N LEU A 81 2.59 0.17 -1.23
CA LEU A 81 3.85 0.32 -1.94
C LEU A 81 4.31 1.77 -1.92
N TYR A 82 5.61 1.98 -1.79
CA TYR A 82 6.25 3.18 -2.31
C TYR A 82 6.44 3.01 -3.82
N PHE A 83 6.24 4.08 -4.60
CA PHE A 83 6.19 3.98 -6.05
C PHE A 83 7.43 3.34 -6.68
N THR A 84 8.62 3.48 -6.08
CA THR A 84 9.84 2.85 -6.60
C THR A 84 9.84 1.33 -6.44
N GLN A 85 9.13 0.77 -5.45
CA GLN A 85 8.98 -0.68 -5.30
C GLN A 85 8.16 -1.23 -6.47
N LEU A 86 7.07 -0.54 -6.85
CA LEU A 86 6.31 -0.88 -8.05
C LEU A 86 7.18 -0.76 -9.31
N MET A 87 8.00 0.30 -9.41
CA MET A 87 8.93 0.46 -10.53
C MET A 87 9.96 -0.68 -10.59
N ALA A 88 10.51 -1.11 -9.46
CA ALA A 88 11.49 -2.19 -9.42
C ALA A 88 10.90 -3.47 -10.05
N VAL A 89 9.67 -3.82 -9.69
CA VAL A 89 8.99 -4.99 -10.24
C VAL A 89 8.65 -4.77 -11.73
N ALA A 90 8.14 -3.60 -12.11
CA ALA A 90 7.79 -3.27 -13.50
C ALA A 90 8.99 -3.36 -14.45
N LEU A 91 10.17 -2.98 -13.95
CA LEU A 91 11.43 -2.96 -14.70
C LEU A 91 12.13 -4.33 -14.71
N GLY A 92 11.53 -5.36 -14.11
CA GLY A 92 12.07 -6.72 -14.10
C GLY A 92 13.30 -6.90 -13.21
N LEU A 93 13.43 -6.07 -12.16
CA LEU A 93 14.48 -6.28 -11.16
C LEU A 93 14.22 -7.57 -10.37
N PRO A 94 15.29 -8.24 -9.88
CA PRO A 94 15.12 -9.45 -9.09
C PRO A 94 14.47 -9.14 -7.73
N GLU A 95 13.86 -10.14 -7.09
CA GLU A 95 13.00 -9.95 -5.92
C GLU A 95 13.72 -9.30 -4.73
N GLU A 96 15.01 -9.59 -4.56
CA GLU A 96 15.88 -8.98 -3.55
C GLU A 96 16.04 -7.46 -3.70
N ASP A 97 15.79 -6.91 -4.88
CA ASP A 97 15.88 -5.48 -5.17
C ASP A 97 14.51 -4.77 -5.08
N TRP A 98 13.43 -5.48 -4.76
CA TRP A 98 12.09 -4.90 -4.68
C TRP A 98 11.93 -3.97 -3.46
N GLY A 99 12.78 -4.13 -2.45
CA GLY A 99 12.80 -3.27 -1.26
C GLY A 99 11.54 -3.39 -0.41
N VAL A 100 10.96 -4.60 -0.32
CA VAL A 100 9.67 -4.88 0.35
C VAL A 100 9.83 -5.47 1.75
N GLU A 101 11.07 -5.52 2.25
CA GLU A 101 11.42 -6.05 3.56
C GLU A 101 10.81 -5.18 4.67
N GLY A 102 10.25 -5.82 5.69
CA GLY A 102 9.71 -5.12 6.86
C GLY A 102 8.35 -4.47 6.68
N MET A 103 7.71 -4.60 5.51
CA MET A 103 6.31 -4.24 5.32
C MET A 103 5.40 -5.13 6.17
N TYR A 104 4.37 -4.56 6.80
CA TYR A 104 3.40 -5.28 7.62
C TYR A 104 2.47 -6.15 6.79
N THR A 105 2.15 -5.68 5.59
CA THR A 105 1.38 -6.43 4.60
C THR A 105 2.32 -6.90 3.49
N ASP A 106 2.61 -8.21 3.45
CA ASP A 106 3.55 -8.80 2.48
C ASP A 106 3.04 -8.60 1.04
N PRO A 107 3.73 -7.80 0.20
CA PRO A 107 3.29 -7.54 -1.16
C PRO A 107 3.70 -8.65 -2.14
N ARG A 108 4.62 -9.55 -1.77
CA ARG A 108 5.19 -10.54 -2.69
C ARG A 108 4.14 -11.45 -3.35
N PRO A 109 3.09 -11.95 -2.65
CA PRO A 109 2.06 -12.75 -3.30
C PRO A 109 1.32 -12.03 -4.43
N LEU A 110 1.18 -10.70 -4.34
CA LEU A 110 0.61 -9.87 -5.39
C LEU A 110 1.65 -9.59 -6.47
N LEU A 111 2.82 -9.07 -6.08
CA LEU A 111 3.87 -8.64 -7.01
C LEU A 111 4.41 -9.78 -7.88
N ARG A 112 4.52 -11.01 -7.35
CA ARG A 112 4.95 -12.18 -8.15
C ARG A 112 3.98 -12.54 -9.27
N LYS A 113 2.67 -12.36 -9.04
CA LYS A 113 1.66 -12.57 -10.10
C LYS A 113 1.81 -11.54 -11.21
N TRP A 114 2.16 -10.31 -10.83
CA TRP A 114 2.37 -9.21 -11.76
C TRP A 114 3.68 -9.32 -12.54
N ALA A 115 4.78 -9.67 -11.86
CA ALA A 115 6.10 -9.88 -12.47
C ALA A 115 6.13 -11.03 -13.51
N GLY A 116 5.17 -11.94 -13.46
CA GLY A 116 5.06 -13.13 -14.32
C GLY A 116 4.56 -12.87 -15.75
N GLY A 117 4.16 -11.64 -16.11
CA GLY A 117 3.89 -11.26 -17.50
C GLY A 117 2.43 -11.19 -17.95
N ASP A 118 1.45 -11.20 -17.04
CA ASP A 118 0.02 -11.01 -17.37
C ASP A 118 -0.59 -9.81 -16.61
N GLY A 119 0.13 -8.69 -16.52
CA GLY A 119 -0.37 -7.41 -16.02
C GLY A 119 -1.19 -6.65 -17.04
#